data_AF-A0A656K011-F1
#
_entry.id   AF-A0A656K011-F1
#
_cell.length_a   1.000
_cell.length_b   1.000
_cell.length_c   1.000
_cell.angle_alpha   90.00
_cell.angle_beta   90.00
_cell.angle_gamma   90.00
#
_symmetry.space_group_name_H-M   'P 1'
#
loop_
_entity.id
_entity.type
_entity.pdbx_description
1 polymer ?
#
loop_
_entity_poly.entity_id
_entity_poly.type
_entity_poly.pdbx_seq_one_letter_code
_entity_poly.pdbx_strand_id
1 'polypeptide(L)' 'PAADKQAQYVTANNDTLWEIAAKVRTGGTVQQTMLAIQALNPDAFMGGNINRLKKGQVLRLPTPQQTTALPQ' A
#
# COMPACT_ATOMS: atom_id res chain seq x y z
N PRO A 1 1.43 11.32 21.85
CA PRO A 1 0.57 10.95 20.69
C PRO A 1 1.36 11.15 19.38
N ALA A 2 2.11 10.13 18.96
CA ALA A 2 2.80 10.18 17.67
C ALA A 2 1.75 9.86 16.60
N ALA A 3 1.21 10.89 15.96
CA ALA A 3 0.52 10.71 14.70
C ALA A 3 1.60 10.39 13.67
N ASP A 4 1.89 9.10 13.48
CA ASP A 4 2.63 8.62 12.32
C ASP A 4 1.97 9.25 11.09
N LYS A 5 2.65 10.21 10.47
CA LYS A 5 2.12 10.87 9.27
C LYS A 5 2.01 9.80 8.20
N GLN A 6 0.79 9.26 8.02
CA GLN A 6 0.46 8.32 6.97
C GLN A 6 0.81 9.00 5.64
N ALA A 7 1.90 8.54 5.03
CA ALA A 7 2.29 9.04 3.73
C ALA A 7 1.23 8.65 2.71
N GLN A 8 0.96 9.54 1.76
CA GLN A 8 0.00 9.29 0.69
C GLN A 8 0.74 9.24 -0.63
N TYR A 9 0.35 8.31 -1.51
CA TYR A 9 0.92 8.14 -2.83
C TYR A 9 -0.19 8.23 -3.87
N VAL A 10 -0.03 9.07 -4.89
CA VAL A 10 -0.99 9.15 -5.99
C VAL A 10 -0.56 8.18 -7.09
N THR A 11 -1.44 7.24 -7.44
CA THR A 11 -1.14 6.21 -8.43
C THR A 11 -1.03 6.78 -9.85
N ALA A 12 0.05 6.46 -10.55
CA ALA A 12 0.22 6.76 -11.95
C ALA A 12 -0.34 5.64 -12.84
N ASN A 13 -0.46 5.93 -14.15
CA ASN A 13 -1.10 5.05 -15.13
C ASN A 13 -0.37 3.69 -15.33
N ASN A 14 0.91 3.61 -14.96
CA ASN A 14 1.74 2.41 -15.07
C ASN A 14 2.25 1.90 -13.71
N ASP A 15 1.75 2.46 -12.61
CA ASP A 15 2.17 1.97 -11.30
C ASP A 15 1.50 0.63 -10.99
N THR A 16 2.29 -0.32 -10.51
CA THR A 16 1.80 -1.56 -9.92
C THR A 16 1.87 -1.50 -8.41
N LEU A 17 0.99 -2.25 -7.71
CA LEU A 17 1.07 -2.30 -6.26
C LEU A 17 2.43 -2.82 -5.78
N TRP A 18 3.01 -3.76 -6.51
CA TRP A 18 4.32 -4.32 -6.18
C TRP A 18 5.42 -3.27 -6.22
N GLU A 19 5.48 -2.44 -7.27
CA GLU A 19 6.47 -1.35 -7.37
C GLU A 19 6.25 -0.29 -6.30
N ILE A 20 5.00 0.10 -6.05
CA ILE A 20 4.68 1.06 -5.00
C ILE A 20 5.10 0.50 -3.64
N ALA A 21 4.71 -0.74 -3.33
CA ALA A 21 5.08 -1.43 -2.10
C ALA A 21 6.60 -1.55 -1.94
N ALA A 22 7.32 -1.89 -3.01
CA ALA A 22 8.77 -1.96 -2.99
C ALA A 22 9.43 -0.59 -2.73
N LYS A 23 8.85 0.50 -3.24
CA LYS A 23 9.33 1.88 -3.02
C LYS A 23 9.01 2.41 -1.62
N VAL A 24 7.84 2.09 -1.09
CA VAL A 24 7.32 2.68 0.16
C VAL A 24 7.50 1.78 1.38
N ARG A 25 8.06 0.59 1.21
CA ARG A 25 8.31 -0.35 2.32
C ARG A 25 9.12 0.35 3.40
N THR A 26 8.57 0.36 4.60
CA THR A 26 9.22 0.86 5.82
C THR A 26 9.63 -0.26 6.78
N GLY A 27 9.47 -1.51 6.36
CA GLY A 27 9.79 -2.72 7.11
C GLY A 27 9.12 -3.96 6.50
N GLY A 28 9.44 -5.15 6.99
CA GLY A 28 8.86 -6.39 6.52
C GLY A 28 9.18 -6.72 5.05
N THR A 29 8.41 -7.63 4.46
CA THR A 29 8.54 -8.01 3.04
C THR A 29 7.71 -7.12 2.12
N VAL A 30 8.04 -7.11 0.82
CA VAL A 30 7.23 -6.39 -0.19
C VAL A 30 5.79 -6.92 -0.19
N GLN A 31 5.59 -8.23 -0.02
CA GLN A 31 4.27 -8.84 0.11
C GLN A 31 3.48 -8.33 1.32
N GLN A 32 4.11 -8.26 2.50
CA GLN A 32 3.45 -7.68 3.67
C GLN A 32 3.04 -6.23 3.40
N THR A 33 3.92 -5.44 2.77
CA THR A 33 3.61 -4.05 2.41
C THR A 33 2.47 -3.98 1.39
N MET A 34 2.44 -4.87 0.38
CA MET A 34 1.33 -4.95 -0.59
C MET A 34 0.01 -5.25 0.11
N LEU A 35 -0.03 -6.26 0.98
CA LEU A 35 -1.23 -6.62 1.74
C LEU A 35 -1.69 -5.48 2.66
N ALA A 36 -0.74 -4.77 3.29
CA ALA A 36 -1.04 -3.60 4.10
C ALA A 36 -1.67 -2.48 3.26
N ILE A 37 -1.07 -2.14 2.11
CA ILE A 37 -1.62 -1.12 1.21
C ILE A 37 -2.99 -1.54 0.69
N GLN A 38 -3.17 -2.82 0.35
CA GLN A 38 -4.46 -3.34 -0.10
C GLN A 38 -5.54 -3.21 0.98
N ALA A 39 -5.23 -3.63 2.20
CA ALA A 39 -6.13 -3.55 3.35
C ALA A 39 -6.50 -2.10 3.70
N LEU A 40 -5.56 -1.17 3.53
CA LEU A 40 -5.77 0.26 3.75
C LEU A 40 -6.54 0.96 2.62
N ASN A 41 -6.55 0.39 1.41
CA ASN A 41 -7.09 1.02 0.21
C ASN A 41 -7.96 0.06 -0.62
N PRO A 42 -9.00 -0.58 -0.04
CA PRO A 42 -9.82 -1.54 -0.77
C PRO A 42 -10.48 -0.92 -2.01
N ASP A 43 -10.86 0.36 -1.95
CA ASP A 43 -11.50 1.10 -3.06
C ASP A 43 -10.57 1.37 -4.25
N ALA A 44 -9.25 1.32 -4.04
CA ALA A 44 -8.25 1.55 -5.08
C ALA A 44 -8.09 0.34 -6.00
N PHE A 45 -8.53 -0.86 -5.58
CA PHE A 45 -8.40 -2.10 -6.35
C PHE A 45 -9.75 -2.52 -6.92
N MET A 46 -9.85 -2.61 -8.24
CA MET A 46 -11.09 -3.06 -8.87
C MET A 46 -11.33 -4.55 -8.59
N GLY A 47 -12.44 -4.86 -7.91
CA GLY A 47 -12.83 -6.23 -7.58
C GLY A 47 -11.86 -6.92 -6.61
N GLY A 48 -11.14 -6.16 -5.78
CA GLY A 48 -10.14 -6.69 -4.85
C GLY A 48 -8.89 -7.24 -5.52
N ASN A 49 -8.73 -7.06 -6.84
CA ASN A 49 -7.59 -7.57 -7.57
C ASN A 49 -6.39 -6.62 -7.43
N ILE A 50 -5.32 -7.12 -6.82
CA ILE A 50 -4.05 -6.41 -6.57
C ILE A 50 -3.40 -5.88 -7.86
N ASN A 51 -3.62 -6.59 -8.98
CA ASN A 51 -3.13 -6.22 -10.30
C ASN A 51 -4.01 -5.15 -10.99
N ARG A 52 -5.21 -4.88 -10.46
CA ARG A 52 -6.15 -3.88 -11.02
C ARG A 52 -6.22 -2.64 -10.14
N LEU A 53 -5.07 -1.99 -10.00
CA LEU A 53 -4.97 -0.70 -9.33
C LEU A 53 -5.59 0.40 -10.21
N LYS A 54 -6.48 1.20 -9.63
CA LYS A 54 -7.04 2.38 -10.29
C LYS A 54 -5.99 3.49 -10.36
N LYS A 55 -5.94 4.18 -11.50
CA LYS A 55 -5.11 5.37 -11.73
C LYS A 55 -5.67 6.62 -11.04
N GLY A 56 -4.79 7.53 -10.64
CA GLY A 56 -5.16 8.79 -9.98
C GLY A 56 -5.84 8.60 -8.63
N GLN A 57 -5.64 7.44 -7.99
CA GLN A 57 -6.11 7.20 -6.63
C GLN A 57 -5.06 7.60 -5.62
N VAL A 58 -5.51 8.19 -4.52
CA VAL A 58 -4.66 8.48 -3.38
C VAL A 58 -4.59 7.23 -2.51
N LEU A 59 -3.46 6.52 -2.58
CA LEU A 59 -3.15 5.39 -1.72
C LEU A 59 -2.60 5.88 -0.39
N ARG A 60 -3.18 5.36 0.69
CA ARG A 60 -2.65 5.45 2.05
C ARG A 60 -1.52 4.43 2.20
N LEU A 61 -0.33 4.91 2.52
CA LEU A 61 0.83 4.07 2.74
C LEU A 61 0.83 3.55 4.18
N PRO A 62 1.17 2.27 4.39
CA PRO A 62 1.22 1.66 5.71
C PRO A 62 2.41 2.19 6.51
N THR A 63 2.24 2.25 7.82
CA THR A 63 3.35 2.49 8.75
C THR A 63 4.17 1.21 8.96
N PRO A 64 5.43 1.30 9.43
CA PRO A 64 6.23 0.12 9.76
C PRO A 64 5.51 -0.85 10.71
N GLN A 65 4.77 -0.31 11.68
CA GLN A 65 3.98 -1.10 12.62
C GLN A 65 2.88 -1.90 11.91
N GLN A 66 2.20 -1.31 10.93
CA GLN A 66 1.16 -1.99 10.16
C GLN A 66 1.74 -3.06 9.25
N THR A 67 2.93 -2.85 8.65
CA THR A 67 3.59 -3.86 7.83
C THR A 67 4.11 -5.04 8.65
N THR A 68 4.63 -4.79 9.85
CA THR A 68 5.16 -5.84 10.74
C THR A 68 4.06 -6.59 11.49
N ALA A 69 2.89 -5.99 11.67
CA ALA A 69 1.74 -6.64 12.30
C ALA A 69 1.03 -7.67 11.40
N LEU A 70 1.32 -7.68 10.10
CA LEU A 70 0.70 -8.62 9.17
C LEU A 70 1.40 -9.99 9.24
N PRO A 71 0.65 -11.08 9.48
CA PRO A 71 1.20 -12.43 9.42
C PRO A 71 1.72 -12.75 8.01
N GLN A 72 2.79 -13.54 7.94
CA GLN A 72 3.38 -14.05 6.71
C GLN A 72 2.45 -15.07 6.03
#